data_AF-A0A4Y8LG05-F1
#
_entry.id   AF-A0A4Y8LG05-F1
#
_cell.length_a   1.000
_cell.length_b   1.000
_cell.length_c   1.000
_cell.angle_alpha   90.00
_cell.angle_beta   90.00
_cell.angle_gamma   90.00
#
_symmetry.space_group_name_H-M   'P 1'
#
loop_
_entity.id
_entity.type
_entity.pdbx_description
1 polymer ?
#
loop_
_entity_poly.entity_id
_entity_poly.type
_entity_poly.pdbx_seq_one_letter_code
_entity_poly.pdbx_strand_id
1 'polypeptide(L)'
;MTALNGRKIALTRDEFSSETGRILVEKMGGIPIVSPMIQIEPSGIELDACKVNQLKECEWIIFTSKNGVQYFYELIQDARREHLTVNKKIGAVGKKTAEALSKAGVKVDYIPPFFSAASFAEDFKENIDGPVLFPQGNLSRGEIAKFLTARGNHCFEWTVYQNVIPEMTSEMIFSLKQSDTITFFSPSAVENFYEAVCDDHEFIDQIKIGSYQIASIGPTTTHALQEKGLPVHIQPSEYTIEAMMLEIVASLR
;
A
#
# COMPACT_ATOMS: atom_id res chain seq x y z
N MET A 1 -15.14 -4.85 -27.50
CA MET A 1 -14.56 -6.20 -27.69
C MET A 1 -14.37 -6.77 -26.29
N THR A 2 -15.07 -7.83 -25.90
CA THR A 2 -14.99 -8.47 -24.57
C THR A 2 -13.75 -9.35 -24.49
N ALA A 3 -12.60 -8.72 -24.30
CA ALA A 3 -11.29 -9.36 -24.38
C ALA A 3 -11.09 -10.46 -23.32
N LEU A 4 -11.72 -10.33 -22.14
CA LEU A 4 -11.67 -11.33 -21.07
C LEU A 4 -12.81 -12.35 -21.13
N ASN A 5 -13.81 -12.18 -22.02
CA ASN A 5 -14.90 -13.13 -22.26
C ASN A 5 -15.57 -13.70 -20.98
N GLY A 6 -15.84 -12.87 -19.98
CA GLY A 6 -16.48 -13.27 -18.72
C GLY A 6 -15.56 -13.95 -17.71
N ARG A 7 -14.24 -14.02 -17.96
CA ARG A 7 -13.26 -14.58 -17.01
C ARG A 7 -13.27 -13.84 -15.69
N LYS A 8 -13.18 -14.60 -14.61
CA LYS A 8 -13.15 -14.14 -13.23
C LYS A 8 -11.70 -13.87 -12.81
N ILE A 9 -11.38 -12.63 -12.51
CA ILE A 9 -10.02 -12.17 -12.19
C ILE A 9 -9.95 -11.79 -10.71
N ALA A 10 -9.21 -12.55 -9.91
CA ALA A 10 -8.97 -12.25 -8.51
C ALA A 10 -7.89 -11.17 -8.37
N LEU A 11 -8.25 -10.07 -7.69
CA LEU A 11 -7.40 -8.94 -7.37
C LEU A 11 -6.97 -9.02 -5.91
N THR A 12 -5.68 -9.27 -5.65
CA THR A 12 -5.13 -9.49 -4.30
C THR A 12 -4.63 -8.23 -3.60
N ARG A 13 -4.86 -7.04 -4.17
CA ARG A 13 -4.44 -5.76 -3.57
C ARG A 13 -5.46 -5.27 -2.55
N ASP A 14 -5.04 -4.30 -1.73
CA ASP A 14 -5.95 -3.52 -0.89
C ASP A 14 -7.14 -2.97 -1.69
N GLU A 15 -8.29 -2.87 -1.04
CA GLU A 15 -9.57 -2.52 -1.66
C GLU A 15 -9.52 -1.20 -2.45
N PHE A 16 -8.94 -0.16 -1.84
CA PHE A 16 -8.78 1.15 -2.49
C PHE A 16 -7.91 1.09 -3.75
N SER A 17 -6.85 0.31 -3.73
CA SER A 17 -5.99 0.12 -4.90
C SER A 17 -6.58 -0.82 -5.94
N SER A 18 -7.53 -1.67 -5.55
CA SER A 18 -8.23 -2.60 -6.44
C SER A 18 -9.28 -1.90 -7.32
N GLU A 19 -9.71 -0.68 -6.99
CA GLU A 19 -10.73 0.04 -7.79
C GLU A 19 -10.30 0.25 -9.25
N THR A 20 -9.05 0.63 -9.50
CA THR A 20 -8.52 0.74 -10.88
C THR A 20 -8.53 -0.62 -11.59
N GLY A 21 -8.18 -1.69 -10.87
CA GLY A 21 -8.22 -3.05 -11.40
C GLY A 21 -9.64 -3.51 -11.71
N ARG A 22 -10.59 -3.25 -10.82
CA ARG A 22 -12.01 -3.57 -10.95
C ARG A 22 -12.58 -2.94 -12.22
N ILE A 23 -12.40 -1.63 -12.37
CA ILE A 23 -12.82 -0.87 -13.55
C ILE A 23 -12.18 -1.45 -14.83
N LEU A 24 -10.89 -1.81 -14.78
CA LEU A 24 -10.19 -2.34 -15.93
C LEU A 24 -10.69 -3.74 -16.33
N VAL A 25 -10.89 -4.64 -15.37
CA VAL A 25 -11.47 -5.99 -15.58
C VAL A 25 -12.85 -5.87 -16.21
N GLU A 26 -13.73 -5.05 -15.63
CA GLU A 26 -15.10 -4.82 -16.11
C GLU A 26 -15.10 -4.23 -17.52
N LYS A 27 -14.26 -3.21 -17.78
CA LYS A 27 -14.12 -2.58 -19.10
C LYS A 27 -13.64 -3.57 -20.18
N MET A 28 -12.84 -4.56 -19.80
CA MET A 28 -12.38 -5.64 -20.68
C MET A 28 -13.38 -6.81 -20.78
N GLY A 29 -14.52 -6.74 -20.09
CA GLY A 29 -15.57 -7.76 -20.13
C GLY A 29 -15.30 -8.98 -19.24
N GLY A 30 -14.48 -8.84 -18.20
CA GLY A 30 -14.27 -9.84 -17.16
C GLY A 30 -15.10 -9.56 -15.90
N ILE A 31 -14.99 -10.45 -14.92
CA ILE A 31 -15.66 -10.35 -13.62
C ILE A 31 -14.59 -10.19 -12.53
N PRO A 32 -14.46 -9.02 -11.88
CA PRO A 32 -13.48 -8.84 -10.81
C PRO A 32 -13.93 -9.56 -9.53
N ILE A 33 -13.00 -10.29 -8.91
CA ILE A 33 -13.16 -10.86 -7.57
C ILE A 33 -12.16 -10.12 -6.68
N VAL A 34 -12.66 -9.26 -5.80
CA VAL A 34 -11.80 -8.50 -4.88
C VAL A 34 -11.53 -9.40 -3.68
N SER A 35 -10.27 -9.80 -3.52
CA SER A 35 -9.82 -10.66 -2.42
C SER A 35 -8.53 -10.07 -1.85
N PRO A 36 -8.60 -8.94 -1.12
CA PRO A 36 -7.42 -8.25 -0.65
C PRO A 36 -6.56 -9.19 0.19
N MET A 37 -5.25 -9.19 -0.07
CA MET A 37 -4.27 -9.91 0.75
C MET A 37 -3.48 -8.96 1.63
N ILE A 38 -3.74 -7.66 1.53
CA ILE A 38 -3.18 -6.62 2.38
C ILE A 38 -4.33 -5.67 2.72
N GLN A 39 -4.54 -5.43 4.00
CA GLN A 39 -5.48 -4.42 4.48
C GLN A 39 -4.72 -3.38 5.29
N ILE A 40 -5.19 -2.14 5.16
CA ILE A 40 -4.62 -1.00 5.84
C ILE A 40 -5.69 -0.50 6.80
N GLU A 41 -5.32 -0.41 8.07
CA GLU A 41 -6.24 -0.03 9.14
C GLU A 41 -5.63 1.07 10.00
N PRO A 42 -6.44 1.83 10.73
CA PRO A 42 -5.96 2.64 11.83
C PRO A 42 -5.14 1.77 12.80
N SER A 43 -4.03 2.30 13.30
CA SER A 43 -3.18 1.57 14.25
C SER A 43 -3.78 1.43 15.66
N GLY A 44 -4.93 2.06 15.92
CA GLY A 44 -5.48 2.22 17.27
C GLY A 44 -4.78 3.31 18.10
N ILE A 45 -3.92 4.13 17.48
CA ILE A 45 -3.32 5.29 18.16
C ILE A 45 -4.41 6.25 18.65
N GLU A 46 -4.33 6.65 19.92
CA GLU A 46 -5.22 7.67 20.49
C GLU A 46 -4.48 9.00 20.67
N LEU A 47 -5.19 10.11 20.45
CA LEU A 47 -4.68 11.47 20.61
C LEU A 47 -4.76 11.92 22.09
N ASP A 48 -4.00 11.23 22.95
CA ASP A 48 -3.88 11.53 24.37
C ASP A 48 -3.18 12.89 24.65
N ALA A 49 -3.11 13.28 25.93
CA ALA A 49 -2.49 14.55 26.33
C ALA A 49 -1.00 14.68 25.92
N CYS A 50 -0.25 13.57 25.91
CA CYS A 50 1.14 13.56 25.48
C CYS A 50 1.23 13.87 23.98
N LYS A 51 0.44 13.18 23.15
CA LYS A 51 0.41 13.40 21.70
C LYS A 51 -0.10 14.79 21.32
N VAL A 52 -1.08 15.31 22.05
CA VAL A 52 -1.51 16.71 21.88
C VAL A 52 -0.36 17.67 22.16
N ASN A 53 0.48 17.42 23.17
CA ASN A 53 1.66 18.25 23.44
C ASN A 53 2.71 18.10 22.35
N GLN A 54 3.02 16.89 21.90
CA GLN A 54 3.94 16.65 20.78
C GLN A 54 3.50 17.40 19.51
N LEU A 55 2.21 17.36 19.19
CA LEU A 55 1.65 18.07 18.03
C LEU A 55 1.71 19.60 18.20
N LYS A 56 1.61 20.12 19.43
CA LYS A 56 1.84 21.55 19.71
C LYS A 56 3.31 21.92 19.58
N GLU A 57 4.22 21.08 20.04
CA GLU A 57 5.66 21.29 20.07
C GLU A 57 6.32 21.16 18.70
N CYS A 58 5.84 20.27 17.83
CA CYS A 58 6.45 20.08 16.51
C CYS A 58 6.32 21.33 15.65
N GLU A 59 7.34 21.64 14.86
CA GLU A 59 7.30 22.71 13.85
C GLU A 59 6.97 22.14 12.47
N TRP A 60 7.37 20.88 12.24
CA TRP A 60 7.18 20.17 10.98
C TRP A 60 6.33 18.91 11.16
N ILE A 61 5.55 18.60 10.12
CA ILE A 61 4.93 17.29 9.93
C ILE A 61 5.37 16.74 8.58
N ILE A 62 6.04 15.58 8.59
CA ILE A 62 6.62 14.98 7.38
C ILE A 62 5.88 13.69 7.05
N PHE A 63 5.43 13.56 5.81
CA PHE A 63 4.71 12.39 5.31
C PHE A 63 5.50 11.67 4.22
N THR A 64 5.56 10.35 4.29
CA THR A 64 6.19 9.50 3.26
C THR A 64 5.18 8.67 2.47
N SER A 65 3.92 8.69 2.88
CA SER A 65 2.88 7.79 2.38
C SER A 65 1.54 8.50 2.30
N LYS A 66 0.76 8.24 1.25
CA LYS A 66 -0.65 8.69 1.15
C LYS A 66 -1.50 8.18 2.32
N ASN A 67 -1.20 7.00 2.86
CA ASN A 67 -1.92 6.43 4.00
C ASN A 67 -1.54 7.17 5.28
N GLY A 68 -0.25 7.52 5.44
CA GLY A 68 0.18 8.35 6.55
C GLY A 68 -0.55 9.69 6.60
N VAL A 69 -0.80 10.30 5.44
CA VAL A 69 -1.64 11.51 5.32
C VAL A 69 -3.07 11.22 5.76
N GLN A 70 -3.72 10.23 5.14
CA GLN A 70 -5.12 9.90 5.40
C GLN A 70 -5.38 9.63 6.89
N TYR A 71 -4.72 8.63 7.47
CA TYR A 71 -5.00 8.20 8.84
C TYR A 71 -4.56 9.22 9.90
N PHE A 72 -3.56 10.06 9.60
CA PHE A 72 -3.21 11.17 10.49
C PHE A 72 -4.32 12.23 10.53
N TYR A 73 -4.85 12.62 9.37
CA TYR A 73 -5.89 13.63 9.31
C TYR A 73 -7.23 13.11 9.85
N GLU A 74 -7.57 11.84 9.61
CA GLU A 74 -8.70 11.17 10.27
C GLU A 74 -8.54 11.19 11.80
N LEU A 75 -7.38 10.79 12.33
CA LEU A 75 -7.09 10.79 13.78
C LEU A 75 -7.33 12.15 14.44
N ILE A 76 -6.81 13.24 13.86
CA ILE A 76 -6.95 14.57 14.45
C ILE A 76 -8.36 15.14 14.22
N GLN A 77 -9.05 14.75 13.15
CA GLN A 77 -10.41 15.18 12.87
C GLN A 77 -11.41 14.53 13.83
N ASP A 78 -11.28 13.22 14.06
CA ASP A 78 -12.09 12.50 15.03
C ASP A 78 -11.93 13.08 16.44
N ALA A 79 -10.71 13.54 16.76
CA ALA A 79 -10.40 14.21 18.02
C ALA A 79 -10.74 15.71 18.04
N ARG A 80 -11.21 16.31 16.94
CA ARG A 80 -11.48 17.76 16.77
C ARG A 80 -10.27 18.64 17.09
N ARG A 81 -9.08 18.22 16.66
CA ARG A 81 -7.77 18.85 16.91
C ARG A 81 -7.05 19.35 15.65
N GLU A 82 -7.76 19.49 14.54
CA GLU A 82 -7.25 19.97 13.25
C GLU A 82 -6.61 21.36 13.36
N HIS A 83 -7.12 22.22 14.24
CA HIS A 83 -6.55 23.55 14.51
C HIS A 83 -5.09 23.51 14.97
N LEU A 84 -4.59 22.37 15.49
CA LEU A 84 -3.21 22.22 15.93
C LEU A 84 -2.21 22.10 14.78
N THR A 85 -2.67 21.80 13.55
CA THR A 85 -1.79 21.64 12.38
C THR A 85 -1.67 22.90 11.51
N VAL A 86 -2.50 23.92 11.74
CA VAL A 86 -2.63 25.11 10.87
C VAL A 86 -1.33 25.89 10.67
N ASN A 87 -0.47 25.96 11.70
CA ASN A 87 0.78 26.71 11.67
C ASN A 87 2.02 25.81 11.50
N LYS A 88 1.83 24.55 11.12
CA LYS A 88 2.92 23.58 10.97
C LYS A 88 3.40 23.58 9.53
N LYS A 89 4.71 23.42 9.33
CA LYS A 89 5.30 23.23 8.00
C LYS A 89 5.09 21.77 7.57
N ILE A 90 4.70 21.57 6.31
CA ILE A 90 4.35 20.23 5.80
C ILE A 90 5.36 19.76 4.75
N GLY A 91 5.96 18.60 5.01
CA GLY A 91 6.86 17.92 4.08
C GLY A 91 6.22 16.67 3.45
N ALA A 92 6.42 16.45 2.16
CA ALA A 92 5.92 15.26 1.46
C ALA A 92 7.03 14.54 0.67
N VAL A 93 7.40 13.33 1.08
CA VAL A 93 8.49 12.51 0.49
C VAL A 93 7.97 11.69 -0.71
N GLY A 94 7.21 12.32 -1.61
CA GLY A 94 6.49 11.62 -2.69
C GLY A 94 5.55 12.51 -3.48
N LYS A 95 5.54 12.44 -4.83
CA LYS A 95 4.50 13.10 -5.65
C LYS A 95 3.09 12.66 -5.24
N LYS A 96 2.88 11.34 -5.09
CA LYS A 96 1.60 10.77 -4.64
C LYS A 96 1.20 11.22 -3.23
N THR A 97 2.19 11.44 -2.35
CA THR A 97 1.96 11.95 -0.99
C THR A 97 1.57 13.43 -1.02
N ALA A 98 2.24 14.23 -1.86
CA ALA A 98 1.90 15.64 -2.07
C ALA A 98 0.51 15.80 -2.70
N GLU A 99 0.15 14.95 -3.66
CA GLU A 99 -1.20 14.89 -4.23
C GLU A 99 -2.26 14.55 -3.17
N ALA A 100 -1.98 13.60 -2.28
CA ALA A 100 -2.88 13.25 -1.18
C ALA A 100 -3.08 14.43 -0.21
N LEU A 101 -2.01 15.14 0.15
CA LEU A 101 -2.08 16.35 0.98
C LEU A 101 -2.88 17.46 0.29
N SER A 102 -2.64 17.68 -1.00
CA SER A 102 -3.39 18.68 -1.78
C SER A 102 -4.89 18.35 -1.84
N LYS A 103 -5.26 17.05 -1.97
CA LYS A 103 -6.67 16.62 -1.93
C LYS A 103 -7.29 16.83 -0.55
N ALA A 104 -6.51 16.75 0.51
CA ALA A 104 -6.92 17.08 1.87
C ALA A 104 -6.96 18.60 2.16
N GLY A 105 -6.69 19.46 1.15
CA GLY A 105 -6.66 20.92 1.33
C GLY A 105 -5.42 21.43 2.06
N VAL A 106 -4.38 20.61 2.18
CA VAL A 106 -3.15 20.93 2.91
C VAL A 106 -2.09 21.43 1.94
N LYS A 107 -1.54 22.61 2.22
CA LYS A 107 -0.41 23.16 1.48
C LYS A 107 0.86 22.40 1.86
N VAL A 108 1.59 21.92 0.86
CA VAL A 108 2.91 21.32 1.04
C VAL A 108 3.96 22.41 0.97
N ASP A 109 4.78 22.56 2.00
CA ASP A 109 5.87 23.55 2.05
C ASP A 109 7.15 22.99 1.43
N TYR A 110 7.34 21.67 1.49
CA TYR A 110 8.54 21.03 0.96
C TYR A 110 8.29 19.66 0.31
N ILE A 111 8.89 19.45 -0.86
CA ILE A 111 8.95 18.16 -1.56
C ILE A 111 10.43 17.95 -1.96
N PRO A 112 11.11 16.90 -1.49
CA PRO A 112 12.50 16.66 -1.85
C PRO A 112 12.61 16.32 -3.35
N PRO A 113 13.71 16.74 -4.01
CA PRO A 113 13.90 16.53 -5.45
C PRO A 113 14.13 15.07 -5.84
N PHE A 114 14.63 14.22 -4.92
CA PHE A 114 14.96 12.82 -5.18
C PHE A 114 14.27 11.86 -4.20
N PHE A 115 13.90 10.67 -4.72
CA PHE A 115 13.06 9.68 -4.06
C PHE A 115 13.89 8.48 -3.58
N SER A 116 14.43 8.55 -2.36
CA SER A 116 14.89 7.41 -1.56
C SER A 116 15.20 7.89 -0.14
N ALA A 117 15.18 7.01 0.87
CA ALA A 117 15.62 7.38 2.22
C ALA A 117 17.09 7.86 2.24
N ALA A 118 17.92 7.33 1.34
CA ALA A 118 19.31 7.75 1.14
C ALA A 118 19.43 9.15 0.51
N SER A 119 18.60 9.49 -0.48
CA SER A 119 18.58 10.83 -1.08
C SER A 119 17.88 11.86 -0.20
N PHE A 120 16.90 11.45 0.60
CA PHE A 120 16.40 12.28 1.70
C PHE A 120 17.54 12.68 2.65
N ALA A 121 18.56 11.82 2.79
CA ALA A 121 19.69 12.12 3.65
C ALA A 121 20.66 13.18 3.07
N GLU A 122 20.89 13.14 1.76
CA GLU A 122 21.88 13.97 1.05
C GLU A 122 21.28 15.27 0.48
N ASP A 123 20.01 15.26 0.06
CA ASP A 123 19.37 16.35 -0.68
C ASP A 123 18.44 17.22 0.15
N PHE A 124 18.25 16.92 1.43
CA PHE A 124 17.55 17.80 2.36
C PHE A 124 18.44 19.01 2.69
N LYS A 125 18.51 19.94 1.73
CA LYS A 125 19.34 21.15 1.79
C LYS A 125 18.74 22.24 2.67
N GLU A 126 17.45 22.17 2.94
CA GLU A 126 16.78 23.09 3.86
C GLU A 126 17.09 22.68 5.30
N ASN A 127 17.38 23.63 6.17
CA ASN A 127 17.44 23.31 7.59
C ASN A 127 16.00 23.11 8.07
N ILE A 128 15.63 21.86 8.35
CA ILE A 128 14.55 21.59 9.30
C ILE A 128 15.09 22.04 10.64
N ASP A 129 14.56 23.17 11.11
CA ASP A 129 14.72 23.61 12.48
C ASP A 129 13.51 23.15 13.29
N GLY A 130 13.77 22.74 14.54
CA GLY A 130 12.73 22.39 15.51
C GLY A 130 12.25 20.93 15.47
N PRO A 131 11.36 20.53 16.40
CA PRO A 131 10.88 19.16 16.48
C PRO A 131 10.00 18.77 15.28
N VAL A 132 10.08 17.52 14.88
CA VAL A 132 9.36 16.96 13.73
C VAL A 132 8.38 15.91 14.20
N LEU A 133 7.15 15.96 13.71
CA LEU A 133 6.21 14.85 13.78
C LEU A 133 6.29 14.01 12.50
N PHE A 134 6.42 12.70 12.66
CA PHE A 134 6.52 11.74 11.56
C PHE A 134 5.41 10.69 11.66
N PRO A 135 4.25 10.92 11.02
CA PRO A 135 3.20 9.92 10.88
C PRO A 135 3.62 8.82 9.90
N GLN A 136 3.58 7.57 10.35
CA GLN A 136 4.06 6.41 9.60
C GLN A 136 3.19 5.16 9.81
N GLY A 137 3.46 4.14 9.02
CA GLY A 137 2.88 2.80 9.20
C GLY A 137 3.77 1.90 10.05
N ASN A 138 3.19 0.82 10.59
CA ASN A 138 3.92 -0.19 11.39
C ASN A 138 5.14 -0.83 10.70
N LEU A 139 5.14 -0.89 9.36
CA LEU A 139 6.25 -1.47 8.57
C LEU A 139 7.38 -0.46 8.26
N SER A 140 7.30 0.76 8.75
CA SER A 140 8.36 1.75 8.55
C SER A 140 9.63 1.34 9.29
N ARG A 141 10.78 1.40 8.61
CA ARG A 141 12.09 1.05 9.17
C ARG A 141 12.73 2.16 10.01
N GLY A 142 12.02 3.27 10.20
CA GLY A 142 12.50 4.44 10.95
C GLY A 142 13.71 5.15 10.32
N GLU A 143 14.03 4.90 9.04
CA GLU A 143 15.18 5.49 8.34
C GLU A 143 15.10 7.03 8.33
N ILE A 144 13.92 7.57 8.07
CA ILE A 144 13.65 9.02 8.08
C ILE A 144 13.83 9.61 9.49
N ALA A 145 13.25 8.97 10.51
CA ALA A 145 13.37 9.44 11.90
C ALA A 145 14.83 9.43 12.38
N LYS A 146 15.57 8.35 12.08
CA LYS A 146 17.02 8.23 12.36
C LYS A 146 17.81 9.35 11.68
N PHE A 147 17.50 9.63 10.41
CA PHE A 147 18.16 10.69 9.66
C PHE A 147 17.89 12.08 10.26
N LEU A 148 16.62 12.40 10.55
CA LEU A 148 16.25 13.69 11.16
C LEU A 148 16.93 13.88 12.52
N THR A 149 16.98 12.82 13.33
CA THR A 149 17.65 12.79 14.63
C THR A 149 19.16 13.01 14.49
N ALA A 150 19.80 12.40 13.50
CA ALA A 150 21.23 12.59 13.23
C ALA A 150 21.59 14.05 12.85
N ARG A 151 20.60 14.84 12.40
CA ARG A 151 20.75 16.27 12.10
C ARG A 151 20.38 17.19 13.27
N GLY A 152 20.12 16.62 14.46
CA GLY A 152 19.81 17.36 15.68
C GLY A 152 18.33 17.65 15.89
N ASN A 153 17.43 17.12 15.05
CA ASN A 153 16.00 17.29 15.24
C ASN A 153 15.45 16.27 16.24
N HIS A 154 14.51 16.68 17.08
CA HIS A 154 13.73 15.73 17.86
C HIS A 154 12.57 15.20 17.01
N CYS A 155 12.45 13.87 16.88
CA CYS A 155 11.42 13.25 16.02
C CYS A 155 10.37 12.52 16.87
N PHE A 156 9.14 12.97 16.80
CA PHE A 156 7.97 12.27 17.33
C PHE A 156 7.46 11.29 16.26
N GLU A 157 7.58 10.00 16.52
CA GLU A 157 7.15 8.96 15.58
C GLU A 157 5.75 8.47 15.94
N TRP A 158 4.77 8.67 15.06
CA TRP A 158 3.41 8.18 15.27
C TRP A 158 3.09 7.08 14.27
N THR A 159 2.91 5.86 14.76
CA THR A 159 2.29 4.81 13.96
C THR A 159 0.81 5.12 13.86
N VAL A 160 0.35 5.68 12.73
CA VAL A 160 -1.05 6.10 12.53
C VAL A 160 -1.88 5.07 11.77
N TYR A 161 -1.20 4.15 11.07
CA TYR A 161 -1.84 3.03 10.41
C TYR A 161 -1.00 1.76 10.54
N GLN A 162 -1.62 0.63 10.28
CA GLN A 162 -0.96 -0.66 10.23
C GLN A 162 -1.36 -1.41 8.96
N ASN A 163 -0.39 -2.11 8.38
CA ASN A 163 -0.67 -3.16 7.41
C ASN A 163 -0.98 -4.42 8.20
N VAL A 164 -2.15 -4.99 7.96
CA VAL A 164 -2.60 -6.25 8.54
C VAL A 164 -2.91 -7.26 7.44
N ILE A 165 -2.83 -8.52 7.81
CA ILE A 165 -3.34 -9.61 6.97
C ILE A 165 -4.87 -9.60 7.15
N PRO A 166 -5.65 -9.45 6.07
CA PRO A 166 -7.11 -9.50 6.16
C PRO A 166 -7.56 -10.86 6.70
N GLU A 167 -8.57 -10.87 7.57
CA GLU A 167 -9.20 -12.13 7.97
C GLU A 167 -9.95 -12.71 6.77
N MET A 168 -9.44 -13.82 6.23
CA MET A 168 -10.05 -14.48 5.08
C MET A 168 -11.24 -15.31 5.53
N THR A 169 -12.44 -14.73 5.41
CA THR A 169 -13.69 -15.44 5.69
C THR A 169 -13.88 -16.59 4.70
N SER A 170 -14.68 -17.58 5.09
CA SER A 170 -15.03 -18.71 4.20
C SER A 170 -15.66 -18.25 2.88
N GLU A 171 -16.39 -17.13 2.88
CA GLU A 171 -16.97 -16.53 1.67
C GLU A 171 -15.92 -15.91 0.75
N MET A 172 -14.90 -15.25 1.30
CA MET A 172 -13.78 -14.71 0.53
C MET A 172 -12.95 -15.83 -0.10
N ILE A 173 -12.65 -16.89 0.66
CA ILE A 173 -11.94 -18.07 0.14
C ILE A 173 -12.77 -18.76 -0.95
N PHE A 174 -14.07 -18.94 -0.71
CA PHE A 174 -14.97 -19.53 -1.72
C PHE A 174 -14.97 -18.71 -3.00
N SER A 175 -15.09 -17.38 -2.90
CA SER A 175 -15.06 -16.47 -4.06
C SER A 175 -13.71 -16.54 -4.78
N LEU A 176 -12.60 -16.51 -4.04
CA LEU A 176 -11.25 -16.64 -4.60
C LEU A 176 -11.08 -17.93 -5.42
N LYS A 177 -11.59 -19.05 -4.92
CA LYS A 177 -11.60 -20.35 -5.63
C LYS A 177 -12.48 -20.38 -6.89
N GLN A 178 -13.37 -19.41 -7.07
CA GLN A 178 -14.14 -19.26 -8.30
C GLN A 178 -13.37 -18.51 -9.39
N SER A 179 -12.18 -17.97 -9.11
CA SER A 179 -11.39 -17.21 -10.08
C SER A 179 -10.76 -18.11 -11.16
N ASP A 180 -10.61 -17.56 -12.36
CA ASP A 180 -9.82 -18.18 -13.43
C ASP A 180 -8.35 -17.74 -13.37
N THR A 181 -8.11 -16.53 -12.84
CA THR A 181 -6.78 -15.93 -12.74
C THR A 181 -6.62 -15.23 -11.39
N ILE A 182 -5.52 -15.50 -10.70
CA ILE A 182 -5.13 -14.82 -9.46
C ILE A 182 -3.96 -13.90 -9.76
N THR A 183 -4.12 -12.61 -9.43
CA THR A 183 -3.12 -11.57 -9.70
C THR A 183 -2.40 -11.16 -8.43
N PHE A 184 -1.08 -10.98 -8.49
CA PHE A 184 -0.23 -10.57 -7.36
C PHE A 184 0.58 -9.32 -7.72
N PHE A 185 0.58 -8.35 -6.81
CA PHE A 185 1.21 -7.03 -7.03
C PHE A 185 2.35 -6.70 -6.07
N SER A 186 2.65 -7.60 -5.14
CA SER A 186 3.76 -7.45 -4.21
C SER A 186 4.13 -8.80 -3.60
N PRO A 187 5.39 -8.99 -3.16
CA PRO A 187 5.80 -10.16 -2.39
C PRO A 187 4.93 -10.39 -1.15
N SER A 188 4.61 -9.33 -0.40
CA SER A 188 3.77 -9.44 0.81
C SER A 188 2.36 -9.97 0.52
N ALA A 189 1.78 -9.64 -0.64
CA ALA A 189 0.47 -10.21 -1.03
C ALA A 189 0.57 -11.72 -1.31
N VAL A 190 1.72 -12.20 -1.78
CA VAL A 190 1.98 -13.64 -1.99
C VAL A 190 2.11 -14.36 -0.66
N GLU A 191 2.91 -13.80 0.26
CA GLU A 191 3.08 -14.34 1.62
C GLU A 191 1.73 -14.48 2.32
N ASN A 192 0.96 -13.39 2.36
CA ASN A 192 -0.34 -13.36 3.02
C ASN A 192 -1.36 -14.30 2.37
N PHE A 193 -1.36 -14.39 1.03
CA PHE A 193 -2.20 -15.37 0.33
C PHE A 193 -1.83 -16.80 0.71
N TYR A 194 -0.54 -17.12 0.71
CA TYR A 194 -0.08 -18.47 1.02
C TYR A 194 -0.43 -18.83 2.46
N GLU A 195 -0.18 -17.95 3.42
CA GLU A 195 -0.57 -18.16 4.82
C GLU A 195 -2.08 -18.35 4.99
N ALA A 196 -2.90 -17.60 4.24
CA ALA A 196 -4.35 -17.72 4.33
C ALA A 196 -4.92 -19.03 3.78
N VAL A 197 -4.20 -19.73 2.90
CA VAL A 197 -4.71 -20.90 2.18
C VAL A 197 -3.82 -22.14 2.28
N CYS A 198 -2.70 -22.10 3.00
CA CYS A 198 -1.73 -23.22 3.04
C CYS A 198 -2.30 -24.51 3.64
N ASP A 199 -3.28 -24.39 4.54
CA ASP A 199 -3.97 -25.53 5.15
C ASP A 199 -5.01 -26.17 4.21
N ASP A 200 -5.38 -25.48 3.12
CA ASP A 200 -6.26 -25.97 2.07
C ASP A 200 -5.42 -26.65 0.97
N HIS A 201 -4.91 -27.84 1.29
CA HIS A 201 -3.99 -28.57 0.41
C HIS A 201 -4.58 -28.84 -0.98
N GLU A 202 -5.88 -29.11 -1.08
CA GLU A 202 -6.55 -29.30 -2.37
C GLU A 202 -6.47 -28.04 -3.24
N PHE A 203 -6.73 -26.85 -2.67
CA PHE A 203 -6.63 -25.61 -3.41
C PHE A 203 -5.19 -25.30 -3.85
N ILE A 204 -4.21 -25.51 -2.97
CA ILE A 204 -2.79 -25.35 -3.31
C ILE A 204 -2.37 -26.30 -4.43
N ASP A 205 -2.78 -27.57 -4.38
CA ASP A 205 -2.46 -28.55 -5.42
C ASP A 205 -3.11 -28.17 -6.76
N GLN A 206 -4.36 -27.69 -6.76
CA GLN A 206 -5.03 -27.18 -7.96
C GLN A 206 -4.26 -25.99 -8.57
N ILE A 207 -3.73 -25.09 -7.75
CA ILE A 207 -2.86 -24.00 -8.25
C ILE A 207 -1.59 -24.56 -8.89
N LYS A 208 -0.92 -25.51 -8.24
CA LYS A 208 0.34 -26.10 -8.71
C LYS A 208 0.20 -26.86 -10.03
N ILE A 209 -0.92 -27.54 -10.25
CA ILE A 209 -1.19 -28.26 -11.51
C ILE A 209 -1.72 -27.35 -12.63
N GLY A 210 -1.89 -26.06 -12.36
CA GLY A 210 -2.26 -25.06 -13.37
C GLY A 210 -3.77 -24.88 -13.58
N SER A 211 -4.61 -25.31 -12.63
CA SER A 211 -6.06 -25.06 -12.70
C SER A 211 -6.41 -23.57 -12.58
N TYR A 212 -5.49 -22.77 -12.04
CA TYR A 212 -5.59 -21.31 -11.96
C TYR A 212 -4.44 -20.68 -12.74
N GLN A 213 -4.72 -19.65 -13.54
CA GLN A 213 -3.67 -18.79 -14.06
C GLN A 213 -3.15 -17.89 -12.94
N ILE A 214 -1.82 -17.72 -12.87
CA ILE A 214 -1.16 -16.95 -11.81
C ILE A 214 -0.38 -15.84 -12.48
N ALA A 215 -0.78 -14.60 -12.20
CA ALA A 215 -0.15 -13.42 -12.75
C ALA A 215 0.61 -12.66 -11.65
N SER A 216 1.84 -12.27 -11.95
CA SER A 216 2.68 -11.47 -11.07
C SER A 216 3.01 -10.14 -11.73
N ILE A 217 3.04 -9.04 -10.99
CA ILE A 217 3.31 -7.70 -11.55
C ILE A 217 4.75 -7.52 -12.03
N GLY A 218 5.68 -8.31 -11.48
CA GLY A 218 7.10 -8.20 -11.80
C GLY A 218 8.00 -9.09 -10.94
N PRO A 219 9.33 -9.03 -11.18
CA PRO A 219 10.28 -10.08 -10.78
C PRO A 219 10.34 -10.38 -9.29
N THR A 220 10.21 -9.36 -8.43
CA THR A 220 10.24 -9.57 -6.98
C THR A 220 9.03 -10.36 -6.49
N THR A 221 7.87 -10.14 -7.09
CA THR A 221 6.63 -10.88 -6.76
C THR A 221 6.68 -12.30 -7.32
N THR A 222 7.22 -12.46 -8.52
CA THR A 222 7.49 -13.76 -9.15
C THR A 222 8.40 -14.62 -8.28
N HIS A 223 9.46 -14.03 -7.73
CA HIS A 223 10.37 -14.73 -6.84
C HIS A 223 9.66 -15.24 -5.58
N ALA A 224 8.85 -14.41 -4.93
CA ALA A 224 8.06 -14.82 -3.76
C ALA A 224 7.10 -15.99 -4.07
N LEU A 225 6.46 -16.00 -5.24
CA LEU A 225 5.61 -17.12 -5.67
C LEU A 225 6.42 -18.42 -5.81
N GLN A 226 7.60 -18.33 -6.42
CA GLN A 226 8.50 -19.47 -6.61
C GLN A 226 9.04 -20.01 -5.28
N GLU A 227 9.36 -19.15 -4.32
CA GLU A 227 9.79 -19.57 -2.97
C GLU A 227 8.72 -20.39 -2.23
N LYS A 228 7.42 -20.11 -2.52
CA LYS A 228 6.28 -20.91 -2.02
C LYS A 228 5.96 -22.13 -2.87
N GLY A 229 6.72 -22.38 -3.94
CA GLY A 229 6.46 -23.47 -4.88
C GLY A 229 5.18 -23.29 -5.68
N LEU A 230 4.72 -22.04 -5.86
CA LEU A 230 3.58 -21.70 -6.72
C LEU A 230 4.07 -21.33 -8.12
N PRO A 231 3.35 -21.75 -9.18
CA PRO A 231 3.71 -21.41 -10.55
C PRO A 231 3.46 -19.93 -10.85
N VAL A 232 4.16 -19.42 -11.87
CA VAL A 232 3.87 -18.11 -12.45
C VAL A 232 3.64 -18.31 -13.94
N HIS A 233 2.43 -18.00 -14.37
CA HIS A 233 2.00 -18.18 -15.76
C HIS A 233 2.14 -16.89 -16.56
N ILE A 234 1.97 -15.75 -15.89
CA ILE A 234 1.93 -14.42 -16.51
C ILE A 234 2.83 -13.46 -15.72
N GLN A 235 3.71 -12.75 -16.42
CA GLN A 235 4.48 -11.63 -15.89
C GLN A 235 4.67 -10.61 -17.01
N PRO A 236 4.13 -9.38 -16.90
CA PRO A 236 4.29 -8.38 -17.93
C PRO A 236 5.72 -7.84 -17.98
N SER A 237 6.13 -7.35 -19.15
CA SER A 237 7.41 -6.65 -19.33
C SER A 237 7.40 -5.25 -18.69
N GLU A 238 6.23 -4.60 -18.67
CA GLU A 238 5.96 -3.36 -17.93
C GLU A 238 5.23 -3.68 -16.62
N TYR A 239 5.73 -3.17 -15.49
CA TYR A 239 5.18 -3.49 -14.17
C TYR A 239 3.95 -2.65 -13.81
N THR A 240 2.95 -2.67 -14.70
CA THR A 240 1.69 -1.93 -14.59
C THR A 240 0.50 -2.90 -14.62
N ILE A 241 -0.63 -2.47 -14.07
CA ILE A 241 -1.85 -3.28 -14.07
C ILE A 241 -2.40 -3.41 -15.50
N GLU A 242 -2.26 -2.37 -16.31
CA GLU A 242 -2.65 -2.33 -17.71
C GLU A 242 -1.89 -3.39 -18.52
N ALA A 243 -0.57 -3.43 -18.38
CA ALA A 243 0.26 -4.42 -19.07
C ALA A 243 -0.05 -5.84 -18.59
N MET A 244 -0.20 -6.07 -17.28
CA MET A 244 -0.61 -7.38 -16.76
C MET A 244 -1.93 -7.84 -17.36
N MET A 245 -2.93 -6.96 -17.44
CA MET A 245 -4.24 -7.29 -17.98
C MET A 245 -4.20 -7.60 -19.48
N LEU A 246 -3.34 -6.90 -20.24
CA LEU A 246 -3.11 -7.22 -21.65
C LEU A 246 -2.46 -8.60 -21.84
N GLU A 247 -1.52 -8.97 -20.98
CA GLU A 247 -0.90 -10.31 -21.00
C GLU A 247 -1.91 -11.40 -20.60
N ILE A 248 -2.78 -11.14 -19.61
CA ILE A 248 -3.90 -12.03 -19.26
C ILE A 248 -4.82 -12.23 -20.47
N VAL A 249 -5.16 -11.16 -21.20
CA VAL A 249 -5.96 -11.29 -22.43
C VAL A 249 -5.22 -12.09 -23.50
N ALA A 250 -3.90 -11.92 -23.63
CA ALA A 250 -3.09 -12.63 -24.62
C ALA A 250 -3.01 -14.13 -24.35
N SER A 251 -2.97 -14.55 -23.07
CA SER A 251 -2.91 -15.98 -22.69
C SER A 251 -4.22 -16.74 -22.91
N LEU A 252 -5.33 -16.04 -23.17
CA LEU A 252 -6.63 -16.64 -23.48
C LEU A 252 -6.81 -17.03 -24.96
N ARG A 253 -5.86 -16.67 -25.83
CA ARG A 253 -5.88 -16.93 -27.27
C ARG A 253 -5.13 -18.20 -27.64
#